data_AF-A0A835X0L2-F1
#
_entry.id   AF-A0A835X0L2-F1
#
_cell.length_a   1.000
_cell.length_b   1.000
_cell.length_c   1.000
_cell.angle_alpha   90.00
_cell.angle_beta   90.00
_cell.angle_gamma   90.00
#
_symmetry.space_group_name_H-M   'P 1'
#
loop_
_entity.id
_entity.type
_entity.pdbx_description
1 polymer ?
#
loop_
_entity_poly.entity_id
_entity_poly.type
_entity_poly.pdbx_seq_one_letter_code
_entity_poly.pdbx_strand_id
1 'polypeptide(L)' 'MAITIGIKKFICLDSYPETDYGLLKEAGVKVEELDKTKIKRWAKTLVNSYKNEDSK' A
#
# COMPACT_ATOMS: atom_id res chain seq x y z
N MET A 1 1.64 -7.91 -31.95
CA MET A 1 2.82 -8.08 -31.09
C MET A 1 2.40 -7.68 -29.68
N ALA A 2 2.44 -8.60 -28.71
CA ALA A 2 2.02 -8.33 -27.34
C ALA A 2 3.26 -8.16 -26.45
N ILE A 3 3.31 -7.07 -25.70
CA ILE A 3 4.33 -6.85 -24.67
C ILE A 3 3.70 -7.31 -23.36
N THR A 4 4.19 -8.42 -22.80
CA THR A 4 3.70 -8.96 -21.54
C THR A 4 4.29 -8.13 -20.40
N ILE A 5 3.50 -7.24 -19.82
CA ILE A 5 3.88 -6.52 -18.59
C ILE A 5 3.47 -7.42 -17.42
N GLY A 6 4.44 -8.15 -16.86
CA GLY A 6 4.23 -8.96 -15.67
C GLY A 6 4.07 -8.10 -14.43
N ILE A 7 3.01 -8.32 -13.65
CA ILE A 7 2.82 -7.66 -12.36
C ILE A 7 3.75 -8.33 -11.35
N LYS A 8 4.64 -7.58 -10.70
CA LYS A 8 5.59 -8.13 -9.71
C LYS A 8 5.08 -8.02 -8.27
N LYS A 9 4.28 -7.01 -7.98
CA LYS A 9 3.82 -6.71 -6.61
C LYS A 9 2.54 -5.88 -6.61
N PHE A 10 1.59 -6.24 -5.75
CA PHE A 10 0.46 -5.44 -5.33
C PHE A 10 0.74 -4.81 -3.97
N ILE A 11 0.40 -3.53 -3.84
CA ILE A 11 0.45 -2.80 -2.58
C ILE A 11 -0.99 -2.36 -2.29
N CYS A 12 -1.55 -2.83 -1.19
CA CYS A 12 -2.96 -2.62 -0.88
C CYS A 12 -3.10 -1.89 0.45
N LEU A 13 -3.95 -0.87 0.50
CA LEU A 13 -4.31 -0.15 1.74
C LEU A 13 -5.24 -0.98 2.64
N ASP A 14 -5.92 -1.95 2.04
CA ASP A 14 -6.85 -2.88 2.67
C ASP A 14 -6.62 -4.27 2.08
N SER A 15 -7.45 -5.24 2.45
CA SER A 15 -7.38 -6.59 1.89
C SER A 15 -7.55 -6.58 0.37
N TYR A 16 -6.73 -7.37 -0.32
CA TYR A 16 -6.86 -7.53 -1.77
C TYR A 16 -8.20 -8.23 -2.10
N PRO A 17 -9.00 -7.69 -3.05
CA PRO A 17 -10.39 -8.10 -3.23
C PRO A 17 -10.55 -9.47 -3.90
N GLU A 18 -9.52 -9.99 -4.54
CA GLU A 18 -9.54 -11.32 -5.11
C GLU A 18 -9.31 -12.36 -4.01
N THR A 19 -10.10 -13.42 -4.05
CA THR A 19 -9.99 -14.58 -3.16
C THR A 19 -8.85 -15.53 -3.56
N ASP A 20 -8.34 -15.43 -4.79
CA ASP A 20 -7.43 -16.42 -5.37
C ASP A 20 -5.94 -16.02 -5.24
N TYR A 21 -5.51 -15.88 -3.98
CA TYR A 21 -4.10 -15.64 -3.64
C TYR A 21 -3.16 -16.76 -4.12
N GLY A 22 -3.71 -17.95 -4.43
CA GLY A 22 -2.97 -19.10 -4.96
C GLY A 22 -2.34 -18.81 -6.32
N LEU A 23 -3.14 -18.32 -7.27
CA LEU A 23 -2.68 -17.98 -8.63
C LEU A 23 -1.65 -16.85 -8.64
N LEU A 24 -1.84 -15.84 -7.78
CA LEU A 24 -0.89 -14.74 -7.62
C LEU A 24 0.46 -15.22 -7.08
N LYS A 25 0.43 -16.17 -6.13
CA LYS A 25 1.63 -16.76 -5.55
C LYS A 25 2.35 -17.64 -6.56
N GLU A 26 1.63 -18.43 -7.35
CA GLU A 26 2.19 -19.24 -8.44
C GLU A 26 2.80 -18.39 -9.56
N ALA A 27 2.20 -17.24 -9.86
CA ALA A 27 2.72 -16.25 -10.81
C ALA A 27 3.89 -15.41 -10.24
N GLY A 28 4.33 -15.65 -9.00
CA GLY A 28 5.44 -14.94 -8.38
C GLY A 28 5.13 -13.50 -7.94
N VAL A 29 3.84 -13.15 -7.86
CA VAL A 29 3.37 -11.82 -7.49
C VAL A 29 3.25 -11.71 -5.97
N LYS A 30 3.82 -10.65 -5.40
CA LYS A 30 3.71 -10.37 -3.95
C LYS A 30 2.53 -9.47 -3.67
N VAL A 31 1.65 -9.83 -2.73
CA VAL A 31 0.61 -8.93 -2.21
C VAL A 31 1.07 -8.44 -0.84
N GLU A 32 1.30 -7.15 -0.69
CA GLU A 32 1.64 -6.53 0.59
C GLU A 32 0.54 -5.57 1.03
N GLU A 33 -0.03 -5.83 2.20
CA GLU A 33 -1.01 -4.95 2.84
C GLU A 33 -0.29 -3.89 3.68
N LEU A 34 -0.71 -2.65 3.54
CA LEU A 34 -0.16 -1.52 4.26
C LEU A 34 -0.77 -1.43 5.66
N ASP A 35 0.09 -1.24 6.66
CA ASP A 35 -0.33 -1.05 8.04
C ASP A 35 -1.02 0.32 8.23
N LYS A 36 -2.36 0.27 8.33
CA LYS A 36 -3.22 1.43 8.58
C LYS A 36 -2.82 2.19 9.85
N THR A 37 -2.29 1.52 10.87
CA THR A 37 -1.88 2.12 12.14
C THR A 37 -0.66 3.01 11.94
N LYS A 38 0.33 2.52 11.19
CA LYS A 38 1.51 3.32 10.82
C LYS A 38 1.10 4.50 9.96
N ILE A 39 0.24 4.30 8.96
CA ILE A 39 -0.24 5.39 8.09
C ILE A 39 -0.93 6.48 8.91
N LYS A 40 -1.85 6.11 9.81
CA LYS A 40 -2.53 7.08 10.69
C LYS A 40 -1.55 7.82 11.59
N ARG A 41 -0.54 7.13 12.13
CA ARG A 41 0.50 7.76 12.96
C ARG A 41 1.29 8.80 12.16
N TRP A 42 1.74 8.46 10.96
CA TRP A 42 2.47 9.38 10.08
C TRP A 42 1.61 10.57 9.67
N ALA A 43 0.35 10.33 9.29
CA ALA A 43 -0.60 11.39 8.95
C ALA A 43 -0.81 12.36 10.13
N LYS A 44 -0.96 11.84 11.36
CA LYS A 44 -1.10 12.67 12.56
C LYS A 44 0.16 13.50 12.84
N THR A 45 1.34 12.90 12.72
CA THR A 45 2.62 13.61 12.91
C THR A 45 2.79 14.72 11.89
N LEU A 46 2.47 14.46 10.62
CA LEU A 46 2.54 15.42 9.52
C LEU A 46 1.59 16.60 9.73
N VAL A 47 0.33 16.33 10.07
CA VAL A 47 -0.65 17.40 10.36
C VAL A 47 -0.22 18.24 11.57
N ASN A 48 0.34 17.60 12.59
CA ASN A 48 0.85 18.31 13.76
C ASN A 48 2.09 19.16 13.43
N SER A 49 2.99 18.72 12.54
CA SER A 49 4.14 19.55 12.15
C SER A 49 3.70 20.83 11.46
N TYR A 50 2.74 20.76 10.54
CA TYR A 50 2.19 21.96 9.88
C TYR A 50 1.51 22.92 10.86
N LYS A 51 0.65 22.39 11.75
CA LYS A 51 -0.03 23.22 12.77
C LYS A 51 0.92 23.95 13.72
N ASN A 52 2.11 23.39 13.96
CA ASN A 52 3.11 24.01 14.82
C ASN A 52 3.95 25.07 14.08
N GLU A 53 4.00 25.04 12.74
CA GLU A 53 4.65 26.05 11.92
C GLU A 53 3.75 27.29 11.71
N ASP A 54 2.42 27.10 11.59
CA ASP A 54 1.45 28.20 11.45
C ASP A 54 1.21 29.00 12.75
N SER A 55 1.76 28.55 13.89
CA SER A 55 1.60 29.17 15.21
C SER A 55 2.85 29.91 15.71
N LYS A 56 3.83 30.14 14.84
CA LYS A 56 5.00 31.03 15.03
C LYS A 56 4.92 32.22 14.10
#